data_AF-A0AB35CCX0-F1
#
_entry.id   AF-A0AB35CCX0-F1
#
_cell.length_a   1.000
_cell.length_b   1.000
_cell.length_c   1.000
_cell.angle_alpha   90.00
_cell.angle_beta   90.00
_cell.angle_gamma   90.00
#
_symmetry.space_group_name_H-M   'P 1'
#
loop_
_entity.id
_entity.type
_entity.pdbx_description
1 polymer ?
#
loop_
_entity_poly.entity_id
_entity_poly.type
_entity_poly.pdbx_seq_one_letter_code
_entity_poly.pdbx_strand_id
1 'polypeptide(L)'
;MKTKIASLALLLTLIFPIMAKSQVKIQQTAGRDALGEFAPEFARLNDDILFGEVWSRNNLLSLRDRSIVTVVALMSQGLTDSSFKYHLESAKKNGVTRTEIAEILTHAAFYAGWPK
;
A
#
# COMPACT_ATOMS: atom_id res chain seq x y z
N MET A 1 1.29 37.22 -30.17
CA MET A 1 0.24 37.03 -29.13
C MET A 1 -0.12 35.57 -28.81
N LYS A 2 0.49 34.54 -29.44
CA LYS A 2 0.12 33.12 -29.23
C LYS A 2 0.95 32.38 -28.17
N THR A 3 2.01 32.97 -27.63
CA THR A 3 2.95 32.31 -26.71
C THR A 3 2.59 32.42 -25.22
N LYS A 4 1.74 33.37 -24.82
CA LYS A 4 1.36 33.55 -23.40
C LYS A 4 0.25 32.61 -22.91
N ILE A 5 -0.51 31.99 -23.82
CA ILE A 5 -1.67 31.14 -23.48
C ILE A 5 -1.21 29.74 -23.05
N ALA A 6 -0.10 29.23 -23.59
CA ALA A 6 0.45 27.91 -23.23
C ALA A 6 1.04 27.86 -21.81
N SER A 7 1.53 28.99 -21.29
CA SER A 7 2.15 29.05 -19.95
C SER A 7 1.11 29.08 -18.81
N LEU A 8 -0.11 29.57 -19.06
CA LEU A 8 -1.18 29.62 -18.06
C LEU A 8 -1.88 28.25 -17.90
N ALA A 9 -1.95 27.45 -18.98
CA ALA A 9 -2.48 26.09 -18.93
C ALA A 9 -1.59 25.12 -18.12
N LEU A 10 -0.27 25.30 -18.18
CA LEU A 10 0.69 24.50 -17.40
C LEU A 10 0.68 24.86 -15.90
N LEU A 11 0.28 26.10 -15.56
CA LEU A 11 0.14 26.54 -14.18
C LEU A 11 -1.18 26.05 -13.55
N LEU A 12 -2.24 25.86 -14.35
CA LEU A 12 -3.51 25.32 -13.87
C LEU A 12 -3.46 23.82 -13.54
N THR A 13 -2.59 23.04 -14.20
CA THR A 13 -2.43 21.59 -13.89
C THR A 13 -1.64 21.33 -12.62
N LEU A 14 -0.87 22.32 -12.13
CA LEU A 14 -0.20 22.28 -10.82
C LEU A 14 -1.15 22.65 -9.65
N ILE A 15 -2.35 23.16 -9.95
CA ILE A 15 -3.33 23.66 -8.99
C ILE A 15 -4.61 22.80 -8.99
N PHE A 16 -4.69 21.73 -9.78
CA PHE A 16 -5.72 20.71 -9.51
C PHE A 16 -5.51 20.26 -8.08
N PRO A 17 -6.42 20.61 -7.14
CA PRO A 17 -6.37 19.97 -5.85
C PRO A 17 -6.51 18.50 -6.22
N ILE A 18 -5.50 17.71 -5.83
CA ILE A 18 -5.69 16.30 -5.56
C ILE A 18 -7.08 16.24 -4.95
N MET A 19 -8.05 15.64 -5.65
CA MET A 19 -9.31 15.29 -5.02
C MET A 19 -8.89 14.46 -3.84
N ALA A 20 -8.81 15.08 -2.65
CA ALA A 20 -8.22 14.48 -1.49
C ALA A 20 -9.15 13.31 -1.20
N LYS A 21 -8.72 12.10 -1.57
CA LYS A 21 -9.46 10.90 -1.23
C LYS A 21 -9.66 10.95 0.28
N SER A 22 -10.87 10.69 0.77
CA SER A 22 -11.12 10.76 2.19
C SER A 22 -10.19 9.76 2.90
N GLN A 23 -9.55 10.24 3.97
CA GLN A 23 -8.70 9.38 4.79
C GLN A 23 -9.59 8.45 5.60
N VAL A 24 -9.42 7.14 5.44
CA VAL A 24 -10.10 6.14 6.27
C VAL A 24 -9.13 5.65 7.34
N LYS A 25 -9.48 5.84 8.61
CA LYS A 25 -8.70 5.28 9.72
C LYS A 25 -8.85 3.75 9.70
N ILE A 26 -7.73 3.05 9.60
CA ILE A 26 -7.64 1.60 9.76
C ILE A 26 -7.38 1.33 11.23
N GLN A 27 -8.16 0.45 11.84
CA GLN A 27 -7.96 -0.03 13.21
C GLN A 27 -8.05 -1.54 13.21
N GLN A 28 -7.13 -2.18 13.91
CA GLN A 28 -7.17 -3.60 14.21
C GLN A 28 -6.46 -3.88 15.53
N THR A 29 -6.67 -5.08 16.06
CA THR A 29 -6.10 -5.56 17.33
C THR A 29 -5.19 -6.76 17.15
N ALA A 30 -4.87 -7.16 15.92
CA ALA A 30 -4.15 -8.41 15.65
C ALA A 30 -2.79 -8.48 16.38
N GLY A 31 -2.10 -7.36 16.53
CA GLY A 31 -0.87 -7.28 17.32
C GLY A 31 -1.14 -7.57 18.79
N ARG A 32 -2.12 -6.89 19.39
CA ARG A 32 -2.51 -7.10 20.80
C ARG A 32 -3.08 -8.49 21.04
N ASP A 33 -3.83 -9.05 20.10
CA ASP A 33 -4.44 -10.37 20.20
C ASP A 33 -3.38 -11.48 20.13
N ALA A 34 -2.38 -11.33 19.26
CA ALA A 34 -1.34 -12.33 19.07
C ALA A 34 -0.16 -12.20 20.04
N LEU A 35 0.20 -10.97 20.44
CA LEU A 35 1.43 -10.68 21.18
C LEU A 35 1.20 -10.08 22.56
N GLY A 36 -0.01 -9.58 22.86
CA GLY A 36 -0.50 -9.18 24.19
C GLY A 36 0.57 -8.81 25.22
N GLU A 37 0.65 -9.60 26.29
CA GLU A 37 1.62 -9.43 27.37
C GLU A 37 3.04 -9.89 27.01
N PHE A 38 3.18 -10.76 26.00
CA PHE A 38 4.48 -11.29 25.57
C PHE A 38 5.37 -10.21 24.94
N ALA A 39 4.79 -9.38 24.07
CA ALA A 39 5.49 -8.27 23.41
C ALA A 39 4.56 -7.05 23.24
N PRO A 40 4.20 -6.35 24.33
CA PRO A 40 3.17 -5.32 24.34
C PRO A 40 3.51 -4.10 23.48
N GLU A 41 4.78 -3.69 23.42
CA GLU A 41 5.18 -2.57 22.55
C GLU A 41 5.14 -2.97 21.08
N PHE A 42 5.49 -4.21 20.74
CA PHE A 42 5.39 -4.69 19.36
C PHE A 42 3.92 -4.72 18.91
N ALA A 43 3.03 -5.23 19.77
CA ALA A 43 1.59 -5.20 19.54
C ALA A 43 1.08 -3.77 19.28
N ARG A 44 1.48 -2.82 20.12
CA ARG A 44 1.13 -1.40 19.99
C ARG A 44 1.64 -0.81 18.67
N LEU A 45 2.90 -1.07 18.31
CA LEU A 45 3.49 -0.58 17.06
C LEU A 45 2.78 -1.14 15.82
N ASN A 46 2.36 -2.42 15.86
CA ASN A 46 1.58 -3.01 14.78
C ASN A 46 0.21 -2.32 14.66
N ASP A 47 -0.56 -2.28 15.76
CA ASP A 47 -1.95 -1.87 15.70
C ASP A 47 -2.11 -0.35 15.53
N ASP A 48 -1.37 0.42 16.34
CA ASP A 48 -1.56 1.87 16.42
C ASP A 48 -0.74 2.62 15.36
N ILE A 49 0.50 2.18 15.09
CA ILE A 49 1.42 2.90 14.20
C ILE A 49 1.35 2.35 12.78
N LEU A 50 1.63 1.06 12.57
CA LEU A 50 1.61 0.49 11.22
C LEU A 50 0.22 0.62 10.60
N PHE A 51 -0.81 0.04 11.24
CA PHE A 51 -2.16 0.11 10.68
C PHE A 51 -2.88 1.41 11.00
N GLY A 52 -2.85 1.81 12.27
CA GLY A 52 -3.49 3.03 12.75
C GLY A 52 -2.97 4.31 12.09
N GLU A 53 -1.69 4.41 11.74
CA GLU A 53 -1.15 5.63 11.13
C GLU A 53 -0.71 5.41 9.69
N VAL A 54 0.22 4.49 9.43
CA VAL A 54 0.86 4.35 8.12
C VAL A 54 -0.13 3.90 7.04
N TRP A 55 -0.89 2.82 7.27
CA TRP A 55 -1.93 2.36 6.34
C TRP A 55 -3.12 3.31 6.27
N SER A 56 -3.35 4.07 7.33
CA SER A 56 -4.42 5.07 7.39
C SER A 56 -4.15 6.29 6.52
N ARG A 57 -2.91 6.53 6.05
CA ARG A 57 -2.58 7.60 5.07
C ARG A 57 -3.05 7.26 3.64
N ASN A 58 -4.25 6.68 3.51
CA ASN A 58 -4.81 6.19 2.26
C ASN A 58 -5.44 7.27 1.37
N ASN A 59 -5.52 8.49 1.88
CA ASN A 59 -5.77 9.70 1.10
C ASN A 59 -4.59 10.12 0.20
N LEU A 60 -3.35 9.75 0.57
CA LEU A 60 -2.13 10.09 -0.16
C LEU A 60 -1.68 8.97 -1.12
N LEU A 61 -1.74 7.72 -0.66
CA LEU A 61 -1.49 6.54 -1.49
C LEU A 61 -2.55 5.50 -1.15
N SER A 62 -3.32 5.07 -2.14
CA SER A 62 -4.52 4.26 -1.91
C SER A 62 -4.20 2.92 -1.23
N LEU A 63 -5.18 2.33 -0.54
CA LEU A 63 -5.03 0.98 0.03
C LEU A 63 -4.69 -0.06 -1.04
N ARG A 64 -5.23 0.11 -2.26
CA ARG A 64 -4.90 -0.73 -3.42
C ARG A 64 -3.40 -0.69 -3.71
N ASP A 65 -2.84 0.51 -3.87
CA ASP A 65 -1.44 0.68 -4.26
C ASP A 65 -0.48 0.32 -3.11
N ARG A 66 -0.86 0.61 -1.86
CA ARG A 66 -0.13 0.14 -0.66
C ARG A 66 -0.05 -1.38 -0.59
N SER A 67 -1.15 -2.05 -0.94
CA SER A 67 -1.19 -3.51 -0.97
C SER A 67 -0.26 -4.07 -2.04
N ILE A 68 -0.23 -3.46 -3.23
CA ILE A 68 0.71 -3.85 -4.30
C ILE A 68 2.15 -3.71 -3.82
N VAL A 69 2.53 -2.55 -3.26
CA VAL A 69 3.89 -2.31 -2.76
C VAL A 69 4.26 -3.33 -1.68
N THR A 70 3.35 -3.65 -0.77
CA THR A 70 3.61 -4.60 0.31
C THR A 70 3.80 -6.03 -0.22
N VAL A 71 2.94 -6.48 -1.14
CA VAL A 71 3.06 -7.80 -1.78
C VAL A 71 4.39 -7.91 -2.52
N VAL A 72 4.77 -6.90 -3.30
CA VAL A 72 6.05 -6.91 -4.03
C VAL A 72 7.23 -6.92 -3.06
N ALA A 73 7.18 -6.14 -1.97
CA ALA A 73 8.24 -6.09 -0.97
C ALA A 73 8.44 -7.46 -0.29
N LEU A 74 7.36 -8.10 0.16
CA LEU A 74 7.41 -9.43 0.79
C LEU A 74 7.94 -10.49 -0.17
N MET A 75 7.40 -10.55 -1.39
CA MET A 75 7.89 -11.48 -2.42
C MET A 75 9.38 -11.24 -2.70
N SER A 76 9.83 -10.00 -2.87
CA SER A 76 11.23 -9.69 -3.16
C SER A 76 12.20 -10.15 -2.06
N GLN A 77 11.70 -10.29 -0.82
CA GLN A 77 12.45 -10.84 0.30
C GLN A 77 12.42 -12.37 0.38
N GLY A 78 11.64 -13.04 -0.47
CA GLY A 78 11.39 -14.49 -0.41
C GLY A 78 10.44 -14.88 0.73
N LEU A 79 9.65 -13.93 1.24
CA LEU A 79 8.69 -14.18 2.31
C LEU A 79 7.37 -14.64 1.69
N THR A 80 7.09 -15.94 1.79
CA THR A 80 5.88 -16.57 1.26
C THR A 80 5.03 -17.24 2.35
N ASP A 81 5.11 -16.72 3.57
CA ASP A 81 4.44 -17.26 4.76
C ASP A 81 2.99 -16.75 4.91
N SER A 82 2.43 -16.87 6.11
CA SER A 82 1.09 -16.38 6.43
C SER A 82 0.93 -14.86 6.24
N SER A 83 2.00 -14.08 6.41
CA SER A 83 2.00 -12.63 6.17
C SER A 83 1.80 -12.34 4.68
N PHE A 84 2.51 -13.07 3.82
CA PHE A 84 2.36 -12.92 2.37
C PHE A 84 0.92 -13.25 1.92
N LYS A 85 0.36 -14.35 2.44
CA LYS A 85 -1.04 -14.72 2.18
C LYS A 85 -2.01 -13.62 2.65
N TYR A 86 -1.85 -13.10 3.86
CA TYR A 86 -2.69 -12.02 4.39
C TYR A 86 -2.65 -10.77 3.51
N HIS A 87 -1.47 -10.39 3.02
CA HIS A 87 -1.33 -9.20 2.15
C HIS A 87 -1.87 -9.43 0.74
N LEU A 88 -1.84 -10.65 0.19
CA LEU A 88 -2.53 -10.99 -1.05
C LEU A 88 -4.06 -10.90 -0.90
N GLU A 89 -4.61 -11.41 0.21
CA GLU A 89 -6.05 -11.31 0.52
C GLU A 89 -6.47 -9.85 0.72
N SER A 90 -5.63 -9.06 1.38
CA SER A 90 -5.82 -7.62 1.56
C SER A 90 -5.77 -6.86 0.23
N ALA A 91 -4.83 -7.19 -0.66
CA ALA A 91 -4.75 -6.61 -1.99
C ALA A 91 -6.04 -6.87 -2.79
N LYS A 92 -6.53 -8.11 -2.75
CA LYS A 92 -7.81 -8.48 -3.37
C LYS A 92 -8.98 -7.67 -2.80
N LYS A 93 -9.09 -7.57 -1.47
CA LYS A 93 -10.15 -6.77 -0.80
C LYS A 93 -10.07 -5.29 -1.19
N ASN A 94 -8.86 -4.78 -1.42
CA ASN A 94 -8.60 -3.41 -1.84
C ASN A 94 -8.71 -3.21 -3.38
N GLY A 95 -9.19 -4.20 -4.13
CA GLY A 95 -9.52 -4.08 -5.54
C GLY A 95 -8.39 -4.42 -6.51
N VAL A 96 -7.30 -5.05 -6.06
CA VAL A 96 -6.31 -5.63 -6.98
C VAL A 96 -6.85 -6.97 -7.48
N THR A 97 -6.98 -7.10 -8.79
CA THR A 97 -7.51 -8.31 -9.42
C THR A 97 -6.47 -9.43 -9.44
N ARG A 98 -6.93 -10.67 -9.61
CA ARG A 98 -6.05 -11.84 -9.76
C ARG A 98 -5.11 -11.68 -10.96
N THR A 99 -5.60 -11.14 -12.08
CA THR A 99 -4.81 -10.87 -13.28
C THR A 99 -3.73 -9.83 -13.01
N GLU A 100 -4.06 -8.72 -12.34
CA GLU A 100 -3.07 -7.71 -11.97
C GLU A 100 -2.00 -8.29 -11.03
N ILE A 101 -2.35 -9.09 -10.01
CA ILE A 101 -1.36 -9.75 -9.17
C ILE A 101 -0.43 -10.65 -9.99
N ALA A 102 -0.97 -11.45 -10.91
CA ALA A 102 -0.16 -12.32 -11.77
C ALA A 102 0.83 -11.51 -12.63
N GLU A 103 0.38 -10.42 -13.24
CA GLU A 103 1.23 -9.54 -14.05
C GLU A 103 2.27 -8.81 -13.20
N ILE A 104 1.89 -8.32 -12.02
CA ILE A 104 2.80 -7.65 -11.08
C ILE A 104 3.92 -8.60 -10.67
N LEU A 105 3.60 -9.84 -10.29
CA LEU A 105 4.59 -10.83 -9.88
C LEU A 105 5.48 -11.25 -11.06
N THR A 106 4.89 -11.46 -12.24
CA THR A 106 5.62 -11.78 -13.48
C THR A 106 6.62 -10.67 -13.80
N HIS A 107 6.21 -9.41 -13.72
CA HIS A 107 7.07 -8.26 -13.95
C HIS A 107 8.16 -8.17 -12.88
N ALA A 108 7.79 -8.26 -11.61
CA ALA A 108 8.71 -8.13 -10.49
C ALA A 108 9.76 -9.24 -10.46
N ALA A 109 9.47 -10.45 -10.96
CA ALA A 109 10.45 -11.55 -11.04
C ALA A 109 11.72 -11.18 -11.83
N PHE A 110 11.62 -10.29 -12.84
CA PHE A 110 12.79 -9.80 -13.59
C PHE A 110 13.67 -8.83 -12.79
N TYR A 111 13.11 -8.15 -11.79
CA TYR A 111 13.81 -7.12 -11.01
C TYR A 111 14.18 -7.59 -9.60
N ALA A 112 13.41 -8.51 -9.03
CA ALA A 112 13.63 -9.08 -7.70
C ALA A 112 14.28 -10.47 -7.73
N GLY A 113 14.28 -11.13 -8.90
CA GLY A 113 14.83 -12.45 -9.13
C GLY A 113 13.77 -13.54 -9.22
N TRP A 114 13.90 -14.42 -10.22
CA TRP A 114 12.98 -15.53 -10.48
C TRP A 114 12.79 -16.54 -9.32
N PRO A 115 13.81 -16.85 -8.50
CA PRO A 115 13.67 -17.84 -7.43
C PRO A 115 12.98 -17.35 -6.15
N LYS A 116 12.59 -16.08 -6.09
CA LYS A 116 11.99 -15.47 -4.89
C LYS A 116 10.62 -16.04 -4.55
#